data_AF-T1IWD9-F1
#
_entry.id   AF-T1IWD9-F1
#
_cell.length_a   1.000
_cell.length_b   1.000
_cell.length_c   1.000
_cell.angle_alpha   90.00
_cell.angle_beta   90.00
_cell.angle_gamma   90.00
#
_symmetry.space_group_name_H-M   'P 1'
#
loop_
_entity.id
_entity.type
_entity.pdbx_description
1 polymer ?
#
loop_
_entity_poly.entity_id
_entity_poly.type
_entity_poly.pdbx_seq_one_letter_code
_entity_poly.pdbx_strand_id
1 'polypeptide(L)'
;MQNPQLCKKMQIMENLTLTKAIDMARQSEQVRRQQADLKPHSEIILTSKIEQLVISDDFCGTDVNTPLGGSDPVRASPVITFQSPLLTSVAATSTHDFTVAFLGTSTGHLLK
;
A
#
# COMPACT_ATOMS: atom_id res chain seq x y z
N MET A 1 -42.77 23.90 -51.01
CA MET A 1 -41.84 24.68 -50.17
C MET A 1 -41.57 23.86 -48.91
N GLN A 2 -40.49 23.09 -48.85
CA GLN A 2 -40.14 22.32 -47.65
C GLN A 2 -39.80 23.32 -46.53
N ASN A 3 -40.53 23.24 -45.43
CA ASN A 3 -40.34 24.13 -44.29
C ASN A 3 -38.92 23.93 -43.72
N PRO A 4 -38.00 24.89 -43.89
CA PRO A 4 -36.61 24.72 -43.48
C PRO A 4 -36.45 24.54 -41.97
N GLN A 5 -37.44 24.99 -41.19
CA GLN A 5 -37.47 24.76 -39.74
C GLN A 5 -37.79 23.30 -39.38
N LEU A 6 -38.60 22.62 -40.20
CA LEU A 6 -38.96 21.22 -39.99
C LEU A 6 -37.77 20.29 -40.32
N CYS A 7 -37.03 20.61 -41.39
CA CYS A 7 -35.83 19.88 -41.77
C CYS A 7 -34.73 20.00 -40.70
N LYS A 8 -34.51 21.22 -40.17
CA LYS A 8 -33.58 21.46 -39.06
C LYS A 8 -33.98 20.68 -37.80
N LYS A 9 -35.26 20.65 -37.44
CA LYS A 9 -35.74 19.87 -36.29
C LYS A 9 -35.55 18.36 -36.48
N MET A 10 -35.78 17.85 -37.69
CA MET A 10 -35.57 16.43 -38.02
C MET A 10 -34.09 16.07 -37.97
N GLN A 11 -33.22 16.91 -38.50
CA GLN A 11 -31.77 16.71 -38.49
C GLN A 11 -31.17 16.82 -37.08
N ILE A 12 -31.71 17.69 -36.22
CA ILE A 12 -31.35 17.76 -34.79
C ILE A 12 -31.78 16.47 -34.07
N MET A 13 -32.97 15.95 -34.38
CA MET A 13 -33.47 14.71 -33.78
C MET A 13 -32.61 13.51 -34.18
N GLU A 14 -32.24 13.39 -35.46
CA GLU A 14 -31.34 12.35 -35.99
C GLU A 14 -29.94 12.44 -35.38
N ASN A 15 -29.37 13.63 -35.25
CA ASN A 15 -28.07 13.82 -34.59
C ASN A 15 -28.13 13.44 -33.10
N LEU A 16 -29.26 13.72 -32.42
CA LEU A 16 -29.45 13.36 -31.03
C LEU A 16 -29.61 11.84 -30.85
N THR A 17 -30.33 11.15 -31.74
CA THR A 17 -30.41 9.69 -31.73
C THR A 17 -29.08 9.04 -32.07
N LEU A 18 -28.33 9.59 -33.03
CA LEU A 18 -27.02 9.08 -33.39
C LEU A 18 -26.01 9.22 -32.25
N THR A 19 -25.99 10.39 -31.57
CA THR A 19 -25.10 10.62 -30.43
C THR A 19 -25.42 9.66 -29.28
N LYS A 20 -26.71 9.45 -28.98
CA LYS A 20 -27.16 8.47 -27.97
C LYS A 20 -26.74 7.04 -28.33
N ALA A 21 -26.81 6.65 -29.60
CA ALA A 21 -26.39 5.32 -30.04
C ALA A 21 -24.87 5.11 -29.91
N ILE A 22 -24.07 6.13 -30.24
CA ILE A 22 -22.60 6.11 -30.09
C ILE A 22 -22.21 6.01 -28.61
N ASP A 23 -22.86 6.78 -27.73
CA ASP A 23 -22.56 6.75 -26.30
C ASP A 23 -22.95 5.41 -25.66
N MET A 24 -24.07 4.82 -26.08
CA MET A 24 -24.45 3.47 -25.66
C MET A 24 -23.46 2.40 -26.14
N ALA A 25 -22.97 2.49 -27.38
CA ALA A 25 -21.96 1.58 -27.90
C ALA A 25 -20.61 1.74 -27.19
N ARG A 26 -20.23 2.97 -26.79
CA ARG A 26 -19.05 3.18 -25.93
C ARG A 26 -19.24 2.59 -24.55
N GLN A 27 -20.41 2.74 -23.94
CA GLN A 27 -20.70 2.17 -22.63
C GLN A 27 -20.68 0.64 -22.67
N SER A 28 -21.26 0.01 -23.69
CA SER A 28 -21.24 -1.45 -23.82
C SER A 28 -19.82 -1.98 -24.01
N GLU A 29 -18.98 -1.28 -24.79
CA GLU A 29 -17.57 -1.66 -24.97
C GLU A 29 -16.74 -1.42 -23.69
N GLN A 30 -17.02 -0.36 -22.93
CA GLN A 30 -16.40 -0.12 -21.62
C GLN A 30 -16.80 -1.22 -20.62
N VAL A 31 -18.07 -1.61 -20.56
CA VAL A 31 -18.55 -2.72 -19.72
C VAL A 31 -17.89 -4.04 -20.15
N ARG A 32 -17.78 -4.30 -21.46
CA ARG A 32 -17.08 -5.48 -21.99
C ARG A 32 -15.59 -5.48 -21.62
N ARG A 33 -14.91 -4.33 -21.66
CA ARG A 33 -13.51 -4.20 -21.24
C ARG A 33 -13.33 -4.36 -19.73
N GLN A 34 -14.25 -3.82 -18.92
CA GLN A 34 -14.25 -4.04 -17.47
C GLN A 34 -14.51 -5.51 -17.13
N GLN A 35 -15.43 -6.19 -17.83
CA GLN A 35 -15.65 -7.64 -17.65
C GLN A 35 -14.49 -8.50 -18.17
N ALA A 36 -13.73 -8.04 -19.17
CA ALA A 36 -12.52 -8.74 -19.61
C ALA A 36 -11.36 -8.63 -18.60
N ASP A 37 -11.36 -7.59 -17.75
CA ASP A 37 -10.41 -7.41 -16.65
C ASP A 37 -10.88 -8.09 -15.35
N LEU A 38 -12.18 -8.42 -15.24
CA LEU A 38 -12.64 -9.45 -14.32
C LEU A 38 -12.15 -10.82 -14.82
N LYS A 39 -10.93 -11.16 -14.41
CA LYS A 39 -10.45 -12.54 -14.37
C LYS A 39 -11.61 -13.40 -13.82
N PRO A 40 -12.00 -14.51 -14.49
CA PRO A 40 -13.08 -15.35 -14.00
C PRO A 40 -12.77 -15.65 -12.54
N HIS A 41 -13.67 -15.24 -11.65
CA HIS A 41 -13.62 -15.62 -10.25
C HIS A 41 -13.37 -17.12 -10.26
N SER A 42 -12.21 -17.48 -9.73
CA SER A 42 -11.66 -18.83 -9.69
C SER A 42 -12.78 -19.86 -9.71
N GLU A 43 -12.89 -20.59 -10.81
CA GLU A 43 -13.44 -21.94 -10.79
C GLU A 43 -12.80 -22.59 -9.57
N ILE A 44 -13.60 -22.91 -8.56
CA ILE A 44 -13.14 -23.49 -7.30
C ILE A 44 -12.69 -24.91 -7.62
N ILE A 45 -11.51 -25.03 -8.22
CA ILE A 45 -10.73 -26.24 -8.21
C ILE A 45 -10.18 -26.30 -6.79
N LEU A 46 -10.80 -27.14 -5.95
CA LEU A 46 -10.25 -27.58 -4.67
C LEU A 46 -8.97 -28.42 -4.90
N THR A 47 -7.99 -27.83 -5.57
CA THR A 47 -6.61 -28.20 -5.32
C THR A 47 -6.27 -27.49 -4.03
N SER A 48 -6.25 -28.24 -2.92
CA SER A 48 -5.66 -27.76 -1.68
C SER A 48 -4.17 -27.52 -1.95
N LYS A 49 -3.85 -26.35 -2.50
CA LYS A 49 -2.49 -25.85 -2.53
C LYS A 49 -2.16 -25.58 -1.07
N ILE A 50 -1.56 -26.57 -0.41
CA ILE A 50 -0.89 -26.33 0.86
C ILE A 50 0.33 -25.51 0.47
N GLU A 51 0.15 -24.19 0.36
CA GLU A 51 1.29 -23.29 0.39
C GLU A 51 1.89 -23.43 1.78
N GLN A 52 2.97 -24.19 1.85
CA GLN A 52 3.72 -24.33 3.08
C GLN A 52 4.20 -22.94 3.48
N LEU A 53 3.69 -22.45 4.62
CA LEU A 53 4.10 -21.16 5.14
C LEU A 53 5.57 -21.23 5.56
N VAL A 54 6.44 -20.59 4.79
CA VAL A 54 7.85 -20.43 5.11
C VAL A 54 8.02 -19.10 5.86
N ILE A 55 8.38 -19.19 7.14
CA ILE A 55 8.75 -18.02 7.93
C ILE A 55 10.21 -17.69 7.61
N SER A 56 10.41 -16.54 6.96
CA SER A 56 11.71 -15.99 6.59
C SER A 56 11.79 -14.53 7.06
N ASP A 57 12.95 -13.89 6.89
CA ASP A 57 13.12 -12.47 7.24
C ASP A 57 12.22 -11.55 6.39
N ASP A 58 11.79 -12.00 5.20
CA ASP A 58 10.87 -11.29 4.31
C ASP A 58 9.39 -11.56 4.64
N PHE A 59 9.09 -12.27 5.73
CA PHE A 59 7.71 -12.58 6.12
C PHE A 59 6.99 -11.33 6.67
N CYS A 60 5.91 -10.90 6.00
CA CYS A 60 5.14 -9.71 6.37
C CYS A 60 3.80 -10.02 7.11
N GLY A 61 3.62 -11.23 7.64
CA GLY A 61 2.42 -11.61 8.41
C GLY A 61 1.37 -12.41 7.62
N THR A 62 0.37 -12.90 8.36
CA THR A 62 -0.82 -13.59 7.85
C THR A 62 -2.09 -13.04 8.50
N ASP A 63 -3.26 -13.31 7.90
CA ASP A 63 -4.57 -12.91 8.45
C ASP A 63 -4.90 -13.59 9.80
N VAL A 64 -4.20 -14.66 10.14
CA VAL A 64 -4.26 -15.31 11.45
C VAL A 64 -3.05 -14.95 12.29
N ASN A 65 -3.19 -15.03 13.62
CA ASN A 65 -2.13 -14.75 14.59
C ASN A 65 -1.52 -13.36 14.43
N THR A 66 -2.35 -12.34 14.21
CA THR A 66 -1.92 -10.94 14.20
C THR A 66 -2.88 -10.13 15.07
N PRO A 67 -2.39 -9.33 16.04
CA PRO A 67 -0.98 -9.15 16.43
C PRO A 67 -0.48 -10.24 17.40
N LEU A 68 0.83 -10.53 17.37
CA LEU A 68 1.50 -11.39 18.36
C LEU A 68 2.37 -10.56 19.31
N GLY A 69 2.40 -10.96 20.58
CA GLY A 69 3.37 -10.46 21.55
C GLY A 69 4.61 -11.35 21.64
N GLY A 70 5.45 -11.10 22.66
CA GLY A 70 6.57 -11.96 23.03
C GLY A 70 6.60 -12.14 24.55
N SER A 71 6.83 -13.37 25.01
CA SER A 71 7.02 -13.67 26.44
C SER A 71 8.45 -13.43 26.90
N ASP A 72 9.42 -13.76 26.05
CA ASP A 72 10.84 -13.65 26.36
C ASP A 72 11.42 -12.34 25.83
N PRO A 73 12.00 -11.49 26.69
CA PRO A 73 12.62 -10.25 26.26
C PRO A 73 13.93 -10.51 25.51
N VAL A 74 14.20 -9.70 24.48
CA VAL A 74 15.49 -9.68 23.79
C VAL A 74 16.56 -9.12 24.73
N ARG A 75 17.61 -9.91 24.99
CA ARG A 75 18.73 -9.51 25.85
C ARG A 75 19.88 -8.94 25.03
N ALA A 76 20.54 -7.91 25.56
CA ALA A 76 21.77 -7.34 25.01
C ALA A 76 22.82 -7.16 26.12
N SER A 77 24.10 -7.32 25.78
CA SER A 77 25.20 -7.02 26.70
C SER A 77 25.52 -5.53 26.66
N PRO A 78 25.62 -4.83 27.81
CA PRO A 78 26.00 -3.42 27.81
C PRO A 78 27.47 -3.25 27.40
N VAL A 79 27.75 -2.23 26.58
CA VAL A 79 29.12 -1.82 26.22
C VAL A 79 29.70 -0.88 27.28
N ILE A 80 28.87 0.00 27.83
CA ILE A 80 29.22 0.97 28.86
C ILE A 80 28.03 1.17 29.81
N THR A 81 28.31 1.41 31.09
CA THR A 81 27.30 1.65 32.12
C THR A 81 27.62 2.92 32.91
N PHE A 82 26.60 3.69 33.24
CA PHE A 82 26.72 4.92 34.03
C PHE A 82 25.89 4.81 35.31
N GLN A 83 26.46 5.24 36.44
CA GLN A 83 25.73 5.31 37.71
C GLN A 83 25.04 6.67 37.91
N SER A 84 25.66 7.76 37.43
CA SER A 84 25.14 9.13 37.47
C SER A 84 25.99 10.03 36.55
N PRO A 85 25.44 11.08 35.93
CA PRO A 85 24.01 11.43 35.85
C PRO A 85 23.20 10.44 35.00
N LEU A 86 21.87 10.48 35.09
CA LEU A 86 20.98 9.67 34.26
C LEU A 86 21.16 10.03 32.79
N LEU A 87 21.22 9.03 31.92
CA LEU A 87 21.21 9.23 30.47
C LEU A 87 19.77 9.49 29.99
N THR A 88 19.60 10.48 29.12
CA THR A 88 18.28 10.95 28.65
C THR A 88 18.10 10.84 27.14
N SER A 89 19.19 10.80 26.37
CA SER A 89 19.15 10.64 24.91
C SER A 89 20.43 9.99 24.38
N VAL A 90 20.34 9.42 23.18
CA VAL A 90 21.47 8.82 22.45
C VAL A 90 21.38 9.16 20.96
N ALA A 91 22.51 9.48 20.35
CA ALA A 91 22.70 9.53 18.91
C ALA A 91 24.04 8.87 18.57
N ALA A 92 24.12 8.13 17.46
CA ALA A 92 25.36 7.50 17.03
C ALA A 92 25.67 7.84 15.57
N THR A 93 26.95 7.95 15.25
CA THR A 93 27.44 8.16 13.89
C THR A 93 28.73 7.39 13.66
N SER A 94 29.08 7.17 12.40
CA SER A 94 30.37 6.63 12.01
C SER A 94 31.28 7.77 11.56
N THR A 95 32.52 7.77 12.04
CA THR A 95 33.59 8.66 11.56
C THR A 95 34.84 7.84 11.29
N HIS A 96 35.26 7.80 10.02
CA HIS A 96 36.30 6.89 9.54
C HIS A 96 36.00 5.46 10.02
N ASP A 97 36.89 4.88 10.83
CA ASP A 97 36.83 3.51 11.33
C ASP A 97 36.19 3.40 12.73
N PHE A 98 35.62 4.49 13.26
CA PHE A 98 35.04 4.53 14.60
C PHE A 98 33.54 4.81 14.57
N THR A 99 32.81 4.11 15.44
CA THR A 99 31.44 4.51 15.81
C THR A 99 31.51 5.40 17.05
N VAL A 100 30.96 6.61 16.95
CA VAL A 100 30.89 7.58 18.04
C VAL A 100 29.45 7.69 18.51
N ALA A 101 29.23 7.55 19.82
CA ALA A 101 27.93 7.70 20.45
C ALA A 101 27.91 8.98 21.31
N PHE A 102 26.94 9.84 21.06
CA PHE A 102 26.67 11.03 21.85
C PHE A 102 25.54 10.73 22.83
N LEU A 103 25.80 10.93 24.13
CA LEU A 103 24.85 10.62 25.19
C LEU A 103 24.42 11.91 25.89
N GLY A 104 23.13 12.23 25.84
CA GLY A 104 22.55 13.31 26.62
C GLY A 104 22.38 12.90 28.07
N THR A 105 22.60 13.83 28.99
CA THR A 105 22.50 13.60 30.44
C THR A 105 21.39 14.44 31.06
N SER A 106 20.88 14.00 32.21
CA SER A 106 19.86 14.74 32.98
C SER A 106 20.34 16.09 33.51
N THR A 107 21.64 16.36 33.48
CA THR A 107 22.24 17.64 33.88
C THR A 107 22.44 18.59 32.70
N GLY A 108 21.95 18.26 31.51
CA GLY A 108 22.08 19.09 30.31
C GLY A 108 23.46 19.05 29.65
N HIS A 109 24.29 18.05 29.97
CA HIS A 109 25.61 17.84 29.36
C HIS A 109 25.58 16.71 28.34
N LEU A 110 26.55 16.72 27.41
CA LEU A 110 26.73 15.72 26.38
C LEU A 110 28.03 14.93 26.60
N LEU A 111 27.96 13.60 26.58
CA LEU A 111 29.13 12.71 26.58
C LEU A 111 29.42 12.24 25.15
N LYS A 112 30.69 11.95 24.85
CA LYS A 112 31.21 11.49 23.55
C LYS A 112 32.14 10.30 23.75
#